data_AF-A0A843F1J4-F1
#
_entry.id   AF-A0A843F1J4-F1
#
_cell.length_a   1.000
_cell.length_b   1.000
_cell.length_c   1.000
_cell.angle_alpha   90.00
_cell.angle_beta   90.00
_cell.angle_gamma   90.00
#
_symmetry.space_group_name_H-M   'P 1'
#
loop_
_entity.id
_entity.type
_entity.pdbx_description
1 polymer ?
#
loop_
_entity_poly.entity_id
_entity_poly.type
_entity_poly.pdbx_seq_one_letter_code
_entity_poly.pdbx_strand_id
1 'polypeptide(L)'
;MEKYKIAKIISTITNPPIICIPLFMVICLTLSLKHNEDFLTLEIISLIFASILPMAIIMIWAKIIGTDNDISNRSDRYTPLIIGIISYFIGFLISLYMNLDNFLTCLLLCYSVNTGVVLLITAKWKISVHTTGLSGPNAALILLLGSLGALFAILYPLVIWSRVLLKKHTLSQAIAGGVQGYFLTVVEMYLFMNVLNLPISGIIGLTDSVLYILAIITTPVILGILSYTNKSKALFVIAELLCLALFVLFTPFNIWMIFVIITLTSILISYFAGKDFIWRDVLS
;
A
#
# COMPACT_ATOMS: atom_id res chain seq x y z
N MET A 1 21.09 1.60 -17.60
CA MET A 1 20.36 2.84 -17.96
C MET A 1 18.86 2.59 -18.11
N GLU A 2 18.44 1.50 -18.74
CA GLU A 2 17.02 1.10 -18.90
C GLU A 2 16.29 0.80 -17.58
N LYS A 3 16.88 -0.01 -16.68
CA LYS A 3 16.30 -0.33 -15.35
C LYS A 3 15.92 0.90 -14.52
N TYR A 4 16.75 1.95 -14.57
CA TYR A 4 16.50 3.21 -13.86
C TYR A 4 15.34 4.00 -14.48
N LYS A 5 15.18 3.96 -15.81
CA LYS A 5 14.02 4.57 -16.49
C LYS A 5 12.73 3.86 -16.09
N ILE A 6 12.72 2.52 -16.10
CA ILE A 6 11.56 1.72 -15.67
C ILE A 6 11.24 1.99 -14.19
N ALA A 7 12.23 1.97 -13.31
CA ALA A 7 12.03 2.30 -11.90
C ALA A 7 11.46 3.71 -11.71
N LYS A 8 11.91 4.70 -12.50
CA LYS A 8 11.36 6.06 -12.46
C LYS A 8 9.90 6.11 -12.92
N ILE A 9 9.53 5.38 -13.98
CA ILE A 9 8.14 5.27 -14.44
C ILE A 9 7.28 4.65 -13.33
N ILE A 10 7.71 3.52 -12.76
CA ILE A 10 7.00 2.88 -11.64
C ILE A 10 6.85 3.87 -10.50
N SER A 11 7.92 4.57 -10.12
CA SER A 11 7.84 5.56 -9.04
C SER A 11 6.85 6.68 -9.32
N THR A 12 6.75 7.15 -10.57
CA THR A 12 5.84 8.23 -10.94
C THR A 12 4.39 7.75 -10.92
N ILE A 13 4.08 6.61 -11.56
CA ILE A 13 2.71 6.08 -11.60
C ILE A 13 2.24 5.56 -10.23
N THR A 14 3.17 5.15 -9.37
CA THR A 14 2.89 4.69 -8.00
C THR A 14 3.05 5.78 -6.94
N ASN A 15 3.14 7.05 -7.35
CA ASN A 15 3.03 8.16 -6.43
C ASN A 15 1.64 8.09 -5.74
N PRO A 16 1.53 8.21 -4.41
CA PRO A 16 0.30 7.90 -3.68
C PRO A 16 -0.99 8.50 -4.25
N PRO A 17 -1.08 9.80 -4.57
CA PRO A 17 -2.30 10.37 -5.13
C PRO A 17 -2.61 9.89 -6.56
N ILE A 18 -1.59 9.45 -7.32
CA ILE A 18 -1.79 8.95 -8.69
C ILE A 18 -2.30 7.51 -8.65
N ILE A 19 -1.68 6.64 -7.86
CA ILE A 19 -2.09 5.22 -7.77
C ILE A 19 -3.43 5.04 -7.08
N CYS A 20 -3.83 5.99 -6.22
CA CYS A 20 -5.15 6.00 -5.62
C CYS A 20 -6.25 6.11 -6.68
N ILE A 21 -6.06 6.85 -7.78
CA ILE A 21 -7.09 7.01 -8.83
C ILE A 21 -7.63 5.65 -9.33
N PRO A 22 -6.81 4.76 -9.93
CA PRO A 22 -7.34 3.49 -10.42
C PRO A 22 -7.82 2.56 -9.30
N LEU A 23 -7.20 2.59 -8.10
CA LEU A 23 -7.61 1.70 -7.02
C LEU A 23 -8.95 2.12 -6.40
N PHE A 24 -9.17 3.41 -6.17
CA PHE A 24 -10.47 3.93 -5.73
C PHE A 24 -11.51 3.75 -6.82
N MET A 25 -11.18 3.93 -8.10
CA MET A 25 -12.12 3.66 -9.18
C MET A 25 -12.66 2.22 -9.13
N VAL A 26 -11.80 1.21 -8.88
CA VAL A 26 -12.25 -0.18 -8.70
C VAL A 26 -13.08 -0.35 -7.42
N ILE A 27 -12.70 0.31 -6.32
CA ILE A 27 -13.48 0.29 -5.06
C ILE A 27 -14.87 0.88 -5.29
N CYS A 28 -14.97 2.11 -5.79
CA CYS A 28 -16.21 2.83 -6.06
C CYS A 28 -17.10 2.07 -7.05
N LEU A 29 -16.53 1.50 -8.11
CA LEU A 29 -17.28 0.65 -9.04
C LEU A 29 -17.82 -0.61 -8.35
N THR A 30 -17.03 -1.24 -7.48
CA THR A 30 -17.46 -2.41 -6.72
C THR A 30 -18.60 -2.08 -5.77
N LEU A 31 -18.51 -0.96 -5.05
CA LEU A 31 -19.56 -0.48 -4.14
C LEU A 31 -20.84 -0.14 -4.91
N SER A 32 -20.73 0.56 -6.04
CA SER A 32 -21.87 0.87 -6.90
C SER A 32 -22.59 -0.40 -7.38
N LEU A 33 -21.84 -1.41 -7.82
CA LEU A 33 -22.42 -2.68 -8.30
C LEU A 33 -22.99 -3.56 -7.18
N LYS A 34 -22.37 -3.59 -6.00
CA LYS A 34 -22.79 -4.47 -4.89
C LYS A 34 -23.88 -3.87 -4.02
N HIS A 35 -23.83 -2.56 -3.79
CA HIS A 35 -24.68 -1.85 -2.83
C HIS A 35 -25.67 -0.89 -3.52
N ASN A 36 -25.68 -0.82 -4.86
CA ASN A 36 -26.52 0.09 -5.66
C ASN A 36 -26.27 1.59 -5.37
N GLU A 37 -25.04 1.92 -5.02
CA GLU A 37 -24.60 3.29 -4.78
C GLU A 37 -24.33 4.04 -6.09
N ASP A 38 -24.44 5.37 -6.09
CA ASP A 38 -24.09 6.18 -7.26
C ASP A 38 -22.57 6.23 -7.44
N PHE A 39 -22.07 5.53 -8.46
CA PHE A 39 -20.66 5.47 -8.80
C PHE A 39 -20.04 6.86 -8.94
N LEU A 40 -20.73 7.79 -9.61
CA LEU A 40 -20.18 9.10 -9.92
C LEU A 40 -19.96 9.92 -8.64
N THR A 41 -20.91 9.91 -7.71
CA THR A 41 -20.78 10.57 -6.41
C THR A 41 -19.63 9.98 -5.59
N LEU A 42 -19.57 8.65 -5.45
CA LEU A 42 -18.49 7.98 -4.73
C LEU A 42 -17.12 8.35 -5.33
N GLU A 43 -17.01 8.25 -6.66
CA GLU A 43 -15.76 8.47 -7.38
C GLU A 43 -15.31 9.94 -7.31
N ILE A 44 -16.22 10.91 -7.46
CA ILE A 44 -15.88 12.33 -7.35
C ILE A 44 -15.36 12.65 -5.94
N ILE A 45 -16.02 12.14 -4.90
CA ILE A 45 -15.58 12.34 -3.51
C ILE A 45 -14.21 11.72 -3.29
N SER A 46 -13.98 10.47 -3.70
CA SER A 46 -12.66 9.85 -3.58
C SER A 46 -11.61 10.56 -4.42
N LEU A 47 -11.90 10.97 -5.65
CA LEU A 47 -10.94 11.66 -6.52
C LEU A 47 -10.51 12.99 -5.92
N ILE A 48 -11.46 13.79 -5.44
CA ILE A 48 -11.16 15.11 -4.87
C ILE A 48 -10.30 14.96 -3.61
N PHE A 49 -10.75 14.15 -2.65
CA PHE A 49 -10.14 14.09 -1.32
C PHE A 49 -8.97 13.11 -1.23
N ALA A 50 -8.98 12.00 -1.96
CA ALA A 50 -7.90 11.01 -1.94
C ALA A 50 -6.76 11.31 -2.93
N SER A 51 -7.03 12.07 -4.01
CA SER A 51 -6.09 12.22 -5.13
C SER A 51 -5.81 13.68 -5.51
N ILE A 52 -6.80 14.43 -6.00
CA ILE A 52 -6.62 15.75 -6.62
C ILE A 52 -6.10 16.77 -5.60
N LEU A 53 -6.76 16.91 -4.45
CA LEU A 53 -6.34 17.87 -3.42
C LEU A 53 -4.95 17.52 -2.88
N PRO A 54 -4.67 16.29 -2.38
CA PRO A 54 -3.34 15.91 -1.93
C PRO A 54 -2.25 16.14 -2.98
N MET A 55 -2.52 15.82 -4.24
CA MET A 55 -1.56 16.02 -5.33
C MET A 55 -1.28 17.50 -5.59
N ALA A 56 -2.32 18.31 -5.68
CA ALA A 56 -2.20 19.75 -5.88
C ALA A 56 -1.36 20.38 -4.75
N ILE A 57 -1.60 19.97 -3.51
CA ILE A 57 -0.84 20.42 -2.34
C ILE A 57 0.62 20.02 -2.45
N ILE A 58 0.93 18.75 -2.77
CA ILE A 58 2.31 18.28 -2.92
C ILE A 58 3.03 19.09 -4.00
N MET A 59 2.39 19.33 -5.15
CA MET A 59 2.99 20.08 -6.26
C MET A 59 3.21 21.56 -5.92
N ILE A 60 2.22 22.21 -5.30
CA ILE A 60 2.34 23.61 -4.86
C ILE A 60 3.44 23.73 -3.80
N TRP A 61 3.43 22.85 -2.80
CA TRP A 61 4.41 22.87 -1.73
C TRP A 61 5.83 22.60 -2.25
N ALA A 62 6.01 21.60 -3.10
CA ALA A 62 7.30 21.28 -3.72
C ALA A 62 7.85 22.49 -4.51
N LYS A 63 6.98 23.23 -5.20
CA LYS A 63 7.35 24.47 -5.89
C LYS A 63 7.75 25.58 -4.92
N ILE A 64 7.04 25.76 -3.80
CA ILE A 64 7.34 26.78 -2.78
C ILE A 64 8.74 26.57 -2.18
N ILE A 65 9.10 25.32 -1.88
CA ILE A 65 10.38 24.99 -1.24
C ILE A 65 11.50 24.62 -2.23
N GLY A 66 11.23 24.67 -3.54
CA GLY A 66 12.21 24.39 -4.59
C GLY A 66 12.70 22.94 -4.65
N THR A 67 11.84 21.95 -4.40
CA THR A 67 12.20 20.52 -4.38
C THR A 67 11.40 19.67 -5.38
N ASP A 68 11.71 18.38 -5.47
CA ASP A 68 10.97 17.43 -6.29
C ASP A 68 9.63 17.02 -5.65
N ASN A 69 8.68 16.52 -6.44
CA ASN A 69 7.37 16.07 -5.93
C ASN A 69 7.46 14.87 -4.96
N ASP A 70 8.65 14.29 -4.79
CA ASP A 70 8.96 13.24 -3.83
C ASP A 70 9.32 13.77 -2.42
N ILE A 71 9.52 15.10 -2.31
CA ILE A 71 9.88 15.85 -1.11
C ILE A 71 10.92 15.05 -0.32
N SER A 72 12.12 14.99 -0.91
CA SER A 72 13.14 14.04 -0.51
C SER A 72 13.64 14.26 0.93
N ASN A 73 13.63 15.51 1.39
CA ASN A 73 13.95 15.91 2.76
C ASN A 73 12.81 15.59 3.71
N ARG A 74 13.13 14.93 4.83
CA ARG A 74 12.14 14.48 5.80
C ARG A 74 11.44 15.64 6.53
N SER A 75 12.19 16.70 6.86
CA SER A 75 11.68 17.93 7.51
C SER A 75 10.60 18.63 6.70
N ASP A 76 10.61 18.45 5.38
CA ASP A 76 9.76 19.23 4.48
C ASP A 76 8.43 18.50 4.20
N ARG A 77 8.27 17.28 4.71
CA ARG A 77 7.09 16.42 4.52
C ARG A 77 5.94 16.71 5.47
N TYR A 78 6.16 17.45 6.55
CA TYR A 78 5.13 17.65 7.58
C TYR A 78 3.92 18.38 7.01
N THR A 79 4.14 19.50 6.32
CA THR A 79 3.08 20.30 5.71
C THR A 79 2.18 19.49 4.76
N PRO A 80 2.70 18.82 3.71
CA PRO A 80 1.84 18.05 2.80
C PRO A 80 1.15 16.88 3.49
N LEU A 81 1.78 16.24 4.50
CA LEU A 81 1.14 15.18 5.27
C LEU A 81 -0.02 15.72 6.13
N ILE A 82 0.17 16.84 6.83
CA ILE A 82 -0.88 17.47 7.65
C ILE A 82 -2.07 17.88 6.79
N ILE A 83 -1.82 18.53 5.65
CA ILE A 83 -2.92 18.95 4.78
C ILE A 83 -3.60 17.72 4.14
N GLY A 84 -2.84 16.66 3.81
CA GLY A 84 -3.39 15.37 3.40
C GLY A 84 -4.34 14.77 4.44
N ILE A 85 -3.92 14.72 5.72
CA ILE A 85 -4.75 14.25 6.85
C ILE A 85 -6.06 15.02 6.91
N ILE A 86 -6.00 16.36 6.82
CA ILE A 86 -7.17 17.23 6.83
C ILE A 86 -8.06 16.97 5.61
N SER A 87 -7.48 16.81 4.42
CA SER A 87 -8.22 16.53 3.18
C SER A 87 -9.02 15.22 3.30
N TYR A 88 -8.37 14.13 3.73
CA TYR A 88 -9.04 12.84 3.93
C TYR A 88 -10.14 12.93 5.01
N PHE A 89 -9.87 13.65 6.10
CA PHE A 89 -10.84 13.83 7.18
C PHE A 89 -12.07 14.64 6.73
N ILE A 90 -11.89 15.70 5.95
CA ILE A 90 -13.01 16.45 5.35
C ILE A 90 -13.81 15.55 4.40
N GLY A 91 -13.14 14.74 3.57
CA GLY A 91 -13.80 13.75 2.73
C GLY A 91 -14.66 12.76 3.52
N PHE A 92 -14.16 12.28 4.66
CA PHE A 92 -14.91 11.45 5.60
C PHE A 92 -16.16 12.17 6.15
N LEU A 93 -16.01 13.42 6.63
CA LEU A 93 -17.14 14.19 7.16
C LEU A 93 -18.22 14.48 6.10
N ILE A 94 -17.80 14.77 4.86
CA ILE A 94 -18.72 14.97 3.74
C ILE A 94 -19.43 13.65 3.41
N SER A 95 -18.71 12.52 3.42
CA SER A 95 -19.30 11.21 3.16
C SER A 95 -20.36 10.85 4.20
N LEU A 96 -20.11 11.15 5.48
CA LEU A 96 -21.11 11.02 6.55
C LEU A 96 -22.32 11.94 6.32
N TYR A 97 -22.09 13.21 6.01
CA TYR A 97 -23.16 14.18 5.78
C TYR A 97 -24.06 13.79 4.61
N MET A 98 -23.46 13.26 3.54
CA MET A 98 -24.16 12.79 2.35
C MET A 98 -24.75 11.38 2.49
N ASN A 99 -24.50 10.69 3.61
CA ASN A 99 -24.84 9.28 3.83
C ASN A 99 -24.35 8.36 2.70
N LEU A 100 -23.10 8.54 2.27
CA LEU A 100 -22.48 7.65 1.29
C LEU A 100 -22.19 6.27 1.90
N ASP A 101 -21.83 5.32 1.03
CA ASP A 101 -21.43 3.98 1.43
C ASP A 101 -20.47 3.97 2.64
N ASN A 102 -20.82 3.18 3.65
CA ASN A 102 -20.06 3.06 4.91
C ASN A 102 -18.62 2.60 4.67
N PHE A 103 -18.39 1.75 3.66
CA PHE A 103 -17.05 1.27 3.32
C PHE A 103 -16.16 2.43 2.86
N LEU A 104 -16.62 3.24 1.91
CA LEU A 104 -15.85 4.40 1.43
C LEU A 104 -15.65 5.42 2.56
N THR A 105 -16.69 5.66 3.35
CA THR A 105 -16.66 6.56 4.50
C THR A 105 -15.57 6.14 5.50
N CYS A 106 -15.59 4.89 5.97
CA CYS A 106 -14.55 4.37 6.86
C CYS A 106 -13.16 4.39 6.22
N LEU A 107 -13.04 4.12 4.91
CA LEU A 107 -11.76 4.12 4.22
C LEU A 107 -11.12 5.51 4.18
N LEU A 108 -11.90 6.58 3.97
CA LEU A 108 -11.41 7.95 4.03
C LEU A 108 -10.90 8.32 5.43
N LEU A 109 -11.55 7.82 6.47
CA LEU A 109 -11.05 7.97 7.84
C LEU A 109 -9.75 7.19 8.06
N CYS A 110 -9.66 5.94 7.57
CA CYS A 110 -8.42 5.15 7.60
C CYS A 110 -7.27 5.90 6.92
N TYR A 111 -7.51 6.54 5.78
CA TYR A 111 -6.52 7.35 5.08
C TYR A 111 -6.00 8.52 5.94
N SER A 112 -6.92 9.21 6.64
CA SER A 112 -6.57 10.28 7.57
C SER A 112 -5.70 9.76 8.72
N VAL A 113 -6.14 8.70 9.41
CA VAL A 113 -5.43 8.12 10.55
C VAL A 113 -4.08 7.52 10.15
N ASN A 114 -4.03 6.75 9.06
CA ASN A 114 -2.79 6.17 8.54
C ASN A 114 -1.78 7.24 8.14
N THR A 115 -2.22 8.35 7.55
CA THR A 115 -1.33 9.46 7.22
C THR A 115 -0.84 10.16 8.49
N GLY A 116 -1.68 10.23 9.54
CA GLY A 116 -1.28 10.65 10.88
C GLY A 116 -0.18 9.77 11.48
N VAL A 117 -0.32 8.44 11.40
CA VAL A 117 0.70 7.49 11.84
C VAL A 117 2.00 7.68 11.03
N VAL A 118 1.89 7.84 9.71
CA VAL A 118 3.04 8.16 8.85
C VAL A 118 3.74 9.45 9.28
N LEU A 119 2.99 10.49 9.62
CA LEU A 119 3.54 11.76 10.12
C LEU A 119 4.33 11.56 11.41
N LEU A 120 3.77 10.84 12.38
CA LEU A 120 4.43 10.53 13.65
C LEU A 120 5.71 9.73 13.45
N ILE A 121 5.69 8.71 12.60
CA ILE A 121 6.88 7.92 12.27
C ILE A 121 7.90 8.80 11.54
N THR A 122 7.45 9.60 10.56
CA THR A 122 8.28 10.53 9.77
C THR A 122 8.98 11.56 10.65
N ALA A 123 8.46 11.86 11.84
CA ALA A 123 9.15 12.73 12.77
C ALA A 123 10.51 12.18 13.25
N LYS A 124 10.66 10.84 13.30
CA LYS A 124 11.86 10.16 13.79
C LYS A 124 12.57 9.32 12.73
N TRP A 125 11.86 8.79 11.73
CA TRP A 125 12.38 7.86 10.73
C TRP A 125 11.64 7.96 9.39
N LYS A 126 12.37 7.91 8.27
CA LYS A 126 11.84 8.19 6.92
C LYS A 126 11.09 6.99 6.32
N ILE A 127 9.89 6.68 6.83
CA ILE A 127 9.01 5.64 6.28
C ILE A 127 8.60 5.96 4.83
N SER A 128 8.34 4.92 4.02
CA SER A 128 7.97 5.11 2.61
C SER A 128 6.47 5.33 2.42
N VAL A 129 6.11 6.58 2.14
CA VAL A 129 4.73 6.98 1.82
C VAL A 129 4.23 6.33 0.52
N HIS A 130 5.11 5.98 -0.42
CA HIS A 130 4.72 5.31 -1.66
C HIS A 130 4.18 3.89 -1.40
N THR A 131 4.87 3.11 -0.57
CA THR A 131 4.40 1.77 -0.21
C THR A 131 3.19 1.83 0.72
N THR A 132 3.11 2.81 1.63
CA THR A 132 1.90 3.04 2.44
C THR A 132 0.70 3.39 1.55
N GLY A 133 0.87 4.34 0.63
CA GLY A 133 -0.19 4.81 -0.27
C GLY A 133 -0.68 3.77 -1.27
N LEU A 134 0.14 2.77 -1.62
CA LEU A 134 -0.29 1.61 -2.39
C LEU A 134 -1.03 0.58 -1.52
N SER A 135 -0.50 0.29 -0.32
CA SER A 135 -0.98 -0.83 0.51
C SER A 135 -2.33 -0.55 1.18
N GLY A 136 -2.62 0.68 1.59
CA GLY A 136 -3.93 1.06 2.15
C GLY A 136 -5.12 0.75 1.21
N PRO A 137 -5.18 1.32 0.00
CA PRO A 137 -6.27 1.03 -0.95
C PRO A 137 -6.22 -0.43 -1.43
N ASN A 138 -5.05 -1.05 -1.51
CA ASN A 138 -4.97 -2.47 -1.83
C ASN A 138 -5.56 -3.36 -0.72
N ALA A 139 -5.33 -3.04 0.56
CA ALA A 139 -6.00 -3.69 1.68
C ALA A 139 -7.53 -3.55 1.60
N ALA A 140 -8.02 -2.37 1.23
CA ALA A 140 -9.44 -2.15 1.01
C ALA A 140 -10.00 -3.01 -0.14
N LEU A 141 -9.27 -3.14 -1.25
CA LEU A 141 -9.63 -4.05 -2.34
C LEU A 141 -9.64 -5.52 -1.89
N ILE A 142 -8.68 -5.93 -1.05
CA ILE A 142 -8.65 -7.28 -0.45
C ILE A 142 -9.91 -7.50 0.38
N LEU A 143 -10.31 -6.53 1.21
CA LEU A 143 -11.56 -6.61 1.99
C LEU A 143 -12.79 -6.81 1.09
N LEU A 144 -12.90 -6.06 -0.03
CA LEU A 144 -14.07 -6.12 -0.91
C LEU A 144 -14.10 -7.32 -1.87
N LEU A 145 -12.93 -7.77 -2.34
CA LEU A 145 -12.79 -8.67 -3.48
C LEU A 145 -11.98 -9.94 -3.17
N GLY A 146 -11.48 -10.08 -1.94
CA GLY A 146 -10.66 -11.22 -1.52
C GLY A 146 -9.43 -11.40 -2.41
N SER A 147 -9.28 -12.58 -2.99
CA SER A 147 -8.13 -12.93 -3.84
C SER A 147 -8.00 -12.03 -5.06
N LEU A 148 -9.09 -11.54 -5.66
CA LEU A 148 -9.02 -10.63 -6.79
C LEU A 148 -8.41 -9.29 -6.40
N GLY A 149 -8.77 -8.77 -5.21
CA GLY A 149 -8.13 -7.58 -4.64
C GLY A 149 -6.67 -7.81 -4.31
N ALA A 150 -6.33 -9.00 -3.81
CA ALA A 150 -4.96 -9.38 -3.48
C ALA A 150 -4.03 -9.47 -4.71
N LEU A 151 -4.54 -9.70 -5.92
CA LEU A 151 -3.70 -9.72 -7.14
C LEU A 151 -3.04 -8.37 -7.43
N PHE A 152 -3.67 -7.25 -7.06
CA PHE A 152 -3.08 -5.92 -7.20
C PHE A 152 -1.84 -5.74 -6.29
N ALA A 153 -1.64 -6.60 -5.30
CA ALA A 153 -0.45 -6.59 -4.44
C ALA A 153 0.84 -6.95 -5.18
N ILE A 154 0.78 -7.46 -6.42
CA ILE A 154 1.97 -7.63 -7.31
C ILE A 154 2.72 -6.30 -7.47
N LEU A 155 2.03 -5.17 -7.39
CA LEU A 155 2.63 -3.83 -7.41
C LEU A 155 3.55 -3.57 -6.21
N TYR A 156 3.32 -4.23 -5.07
CA TYR A 156 4.06 -3.96 -3.83
C TYR A 156 5.57 -4.22 -3.95
N PRO A 157 6.05 -5.42 -4.35
CA PRO A 157 7.48 -5.65 -4.57
C PRO A 157 8.05 -4.78 -5.69
N LEU A 158 7.26 -4.41 -6.72
CA LEU A 158 7.67 -3.48 -7.78
C LEU A 158 7.95 -2.08 -7.24
N VAL A 159 7.08 -1.57 -6.37
CA VAL A 159 7.27 -0.27 -5.71
C VAL A 159 8.49 -0.31 -4.79
N ILE A 160 8.64 -1.36 -3.96
CA ILE A 160 9.84 -1.51 -3.10
C ILE A 160 11.10 -1.43 -3.96
N TRP A 161 11.18 -2.21 -5.03
CA TRP A 161 12.32 -2.22 -5.94
C TRP A 161 12.59 -0.83 -6.54
N SER A 162 11.56 -0.17 -7.06
CA SER A 162 11.68 1.17 -7.62
C SER A 162 12.26 2.17 -6.61
N ARG A 163 11.72 2.22 -5.38
CA ARG A 163 12.13 3.18 -4.35
C ARG A 163 13.54 2.93 -3.84
N VAL A 164 13.93 1.66 -3.73
CA VAL A 164 15.28 1.26 -3.29
C VAL A 164 16.31 1.50 -4.40
N LEU A 165 16.02 1.11 -5.65
CA LEU A 165 16.94 1.32 -6.77
C LEU A 165 17.18 2.81 -7.04
N LEU A 166 16.14 3.64 -6.92
CA LEU A 166 16.25 5.10 -7.03
C LEU A 166 16.87 5.76 -5.79
N LYS A 167 17.29 4.97 -4.79
CA LYS A 167 17.89 5.42 -3.53
C LYS A 167 17.02 6.42 -2.75
N LYS A 168 15.70 6.34 -2.94
CA LYS A 168 14.74 7.21 -2.25
C LYS A 168 14.43 6.70 -0.84
N HIS A 169 14.50 5.39 -0.65
CA HIS A 169 14.29 4.70 0.63
C HIS A 169 15.24 3.52 0.79
N THR A 170 15.54 3.15 2.04
CA THR A 170 16.12 1.83 2.35
C THR A 170 15.06 0.75 2.20
N LEU A 171 15.50 -0.50 2.15
CA LEU A 171 14.61 -1.64 2.07
C LEU A 171 13.67 -1.72 3.28
N SER A 172 14.20 -1.56 4.49
CA SER A 172 13.41 -1.52 5.72
C SER A 172 12.35 -0.41 5.70
N GLN A 173 12.67 0.79 5.20
CA GLN A 173 11.72 1.90 5.08
C GLN A 173 10.56 1.60 4.12
N ALA A 174 10.84 0.91 3.01
CA ALA A 174 9.84 0.53 2.02
C ALA A 174 8.95 -0.62 2.52
N ILE A 175 9.54 -1.64 3.15
CA ILE A 175 8.78 -2.74 3.74
C ILE A 175 7.87 -2.22 4.85
N ALA A 176 8.42 -1.44 5.80
CA ALA A 176 7.66 -0.90 6.92
C ALA A 176 6.46 -0.05 6.49
N GLY A 177 6.59 0.75 5.42
CA GLY A 177 5.46 1.53 4.89
C GLY A 177 4.32 0.64 4.38
N GLY A 178 4.65 -0.41 3.62
CA GLY A 178 3.64 -1.37 3.15
C GLY A 178 2.97 -2.16 4.28
N VAL A 179 3.77 -2.67 5.23
CA VAL A 179 3.27 -3.38 6.41
C VAL A 179 2.31 -2.48 7.20
N GLN A 180 2.70 -1.22 7.44
CA GLN A 180 1.85 -0.27 8.13
C GLN A 180 0.53 -0.03 7.39
N GLY A 181 0.56 0.24 6.07
CA GLY A 181 -0.67 0.49 5.32
C GLY A 181 -1.61 -0.71 5.25
N TYR A 182 -1.08 -1.91 4.99
CA TYR A 182 -1.88 -3.15 4.96
C TYR A 182 -2.55 -3.44 6.31
N PHE A 183 -1.75 -3.54 7.37
CA PHE A 183 -2.28 -3.95 8.68
C PHE A 183 -3.21 -2.90 9.28
N LEU A 184 -2.80 -1.63 9.28
CA LEU A 184 -3.62 -0.60 9.90
C LEU A 184 -4.92 -0.41 9.14
N THR A 185 -4.93 -0.42 7.80
CA THR A 185 -6.20 -0.29 7.06
C THR A 185 -7.17 -1.42 7.39
N VAL A 186 -6.73 -2.69 7.45
CA VAL A 186 -7.63 -3.79 7.83
C VAL A 186 -8.13 -3.64 9.27
N VAL A 187 -7.24 -3.38 10.23
CA VAL A 187 -7.63 -3.24 11.64
C VAL A 187 -8.57 -2.06 11.84
N GLU A 188 -8.27 -0.91 11.24
CA GLU A 188 -9.06 0.31 11.32
C GLU A 188 -10.44 0.14 10.67
N MET A 189 -10.54 -0.50 9.51
CA MET A 189 -11.85 -0.75 8.87
C MET A 189 -12.76 -1.57 9.78
N TYR A 190 -12.24 -2.64 10.40
CA TYR A 190 -12.98 -3.43 11.37
C TYR A 190 -13.31 -2.65 12.64
N LEU A 191 -12.36 -1.85 13.14
CA LEU A 191 -12.56 -1.04 14.34
C LEU A 191 -13.63 0.04 14.12
N PHE A 192 -13.53 0.81 13.04
CA PHE A 192 -14.41 1.93 12.73
C PHE A 192 -15.83 1.48 12.40
N MET A 193 -16.00 0.36 11.69
CA MET A 193 -17.32 -0.25 11.48
C MET A 193 -18.05 -0.49 12.82
N ASN A 194 -17.34 -0.96 13.84
CA ASN A 194 -17.91 -1.24 15.16
C ASN A 194 -18.07 0.02 16.01
N VAL A 195 -17.03 0.86 16.13
CA VAL A 195 -17.02 2.03 17.02
C VAL A 195 -17.95 3.13 16.53
N LEU A 196 -18.05 3.33 15.22
CA LEU A 196 -18.89 4.36 14.61
C LEU A 196 -20.31 3.87 14.30
N ASN A 197 -20.63 2.61 14.57
CA ASN A 197 -21.89 1.97 14.19
C ASN A 197 -22.21 2.13 12.68
N LEU A 198 -21.20 1.99 11.83
CA LEU A 198 -21.31 2.05 10.37
C LEU A 198 -21.19 0.63 9.80
N PRO A 199 -22.28 -0.15 9.74
CA PRO A 199 -22.20 -1.54 9.31
C PRO A 199 -21.74 -1.63 7.85
N ILE A 200 -20.78 -2.52 7.60
CA ILE A 200 -20.24 -2.81 6.27
C ILE A 200 -20.54 -4.27 5.95
N SER A 201 -21.30 -4.51 4.88
CA SER A 201 -21.59 -5.86 4.39
C SER A 201 -20.65 -6.29 3.27
N GLY A 202 -20.54 -7.60 3.05
CA GLY A 202 -19.90 -8.15 1.85
C GLY A 202 -18.38 -8.02 1.79
N ILE A 203 -17.72 -7.81 2.95
CA ILE A 203 -16.27 -7.87 3.09
C ILE A 203 -15.80 -9.24 3.57
N ILE A 204 -14.59 -9.66 3.18
CA ILE A 204 -13.98 -10.89 3.70
C ILE A 204 -13.64 -10.75 5.19
N GLY A 205 -13.64 -11.86 5.91
CA GLY A 205 -13.40 -11.90 7.36
C GLY A 205 -12.02 -11.37 7.77
N LEU A 206 -11.91 -10.90 9.03
CA LEU A 206 -10.67 -10.32 9.57
C LEU A 206 -9.51 -11.33 9.49
N THR A 207 -9.77 -12.58 9.87
CA THR A 207 -8.77 -13.66 9.80
C THR A 207 -8.24 -13.83 8.38
N ASP A 208 -9.11 -13.98 7.39
CA ASP A 208 -8.70 -14.15 5.98
C ASP A 208 -7.94 -12.92 5.47
N SER A 209 -8.38 -11.72 5.85
CA SER A 209 -7.72 -10.46 5.49
C SER A 209 -6.28 -10.42 6.01
N VAL A 210 -6.08 -10.81 7.28
CA VAL A 210 -4.74 -10.91 7.88
C VAL A 210 -3.91 -11.97 7.17
N LEU A 211 -4.48 -13.12 6.82
CA LEU A 211 -3.77 -14.17 6.09
C LEU A 211 -3.33 -13.73 4.68
N TYR A 212 -4.17 -12.99 3.95
CA TYR A 212 -3.76 -12.36 2.69
C TYR A 212 -2.60 -11.37 2.89
N ILE A 213 -2.67 -10.52 3.90
CA ILE A 213 -1.59 -9.57 4.21
C ILE A 213 -0.30 -10.32 4.51
N LEU A 214 -0.35 -11.37 5.33
CA LEU A 214 0.81 -12.21 5.62
C LEU A 214 1.38 -12.80 4.32
N ALA A 215 0.53 -13.36 3.46
CA ALA A 215 0.94 -13.90 2.16
C ALA A 215 1.66 -12.85 1.29
N ILE A 216 1.23 -11.59 1.34
CA ILE A 216 1.78 -10.49 0.55
C ILE A 216 3.13 -9.99 1.11
N ILE A 217 3.27 -9.87 2.43
CA ILE A 217 4.46 -9.25 3.03
C ILE A 217 5.57 -10.23 3.35
N THR A 218 5.27 -11.54 3.46
CA THR A 218 6.23 -12.55 3.94
C THR A 218 7.50 -12.56 3.10
N THR A 219 7.40 -12.79 1.80
CA THR A 219 8.59 -12.89 0.94
C THR A 219 9.38 -11.58 0.95
N PRO A 220 8.75 -10.38 0.86
CA PRO A 220 9.50 -9.16 1.00
C PRO A 220 10.24 -8.96 2.33
N VAL A 221 9.62 -9.38 3.43
CA VAL A 221 10.25 -9.32 4.75
C VAL A 221 11.43 -10.29 4.83
N ILE A 222 11.28 -11.53 4.36
CA ILE A 222 12.35 -12.55 4.36
C ILE A 222 13.56 -12.05 3.58
N LEU A 223 13.34 -11.60 2.34
CA LEU A 223 14.44 -11.08 1.51
C LEU A 223 15.05 -9.82 2.12
N GLY A 224 14.23 -8.95 2.72
CA GLY A 224 14.69 -7.83 3.54
C GLY A 224 15.65 -8.26 4.64
N ILE A 225 15.24 -9.19 5.51
CA ILE A 225 16.06 -9.70 6.62
C ILE A 225 17.35 -10.34 6.09
N LEU A 226 17.23 -11.25 5.14
CA LEU A 226 18.38 -12.03 4.66
C LEU A 226 19.42 -11.14 3.99
N SER A 227 19.00 -10.08 3.32
CA SER A 227 19.91 -9.13 2.67
C SER A 227 20.87 -8.40 3.62
N TYR A 228 20.55 -8.34 4.92
CA TYR A 228 21.43 -7.76 5.93
C TYR A 228 22.34 -8.79 6.63
N THR A 229 22.22 -10.07 6.29
CA THR A 229 22.86 -11.16 7.05
C THR A 229 23.97 -11.92 6.31
N ASN A 230 24.36 -11.48 5.10
CA ASN A 230 25.32 -12.20 4.23
C ASN A 230 24.94 -13.68 4.00
N LYS A 231 23.67 -14.04 4.19
CA LYS A 231 23.18 -15.42 4.09
C LYS A 231 22.95 -15.83 2.64
N SER A 232 23.16 -17.11 2.36
CA SER A 232 23.14 -17.66 1.00
C SER A 232 21.74 -17.92 0.46
N LYS A 233 21.64 -17.99 -0.87
CA LYS A 233 20.45 -18.41 -1.64
C LYS A 233 19.77 -19.66 -1.11
N ALA A 234 20.54 -20.63 -0.61
CA ALA A 234 19.99 -21.87 -0.04
C ALA A 234 19.07 -21.58 1.15
N LEU A 235 19.45 -20.64 2.02
CA LEU A 235 18.63 -20.30 3.18
C LEU A 235 17.34 -19.57 2.78
N PHE A 236 17.40 -18.70 1.77
CA PHE A 236 16.19 -18.10 1.20
C PHE A 236 15.23 -19.17 0.69
N VAL A 237 15.71 -20.12 -0.13
CA VAL A 237 14.88 -21.20 -0.66
C VAL A 237 14.28 -22.04 0.46
N ILE A 238 15.07 -22.40 1.48
CA ILE A 238 14.57 -23.14 2.66
C ILE A 238 13.47 -22.34 3.37
N ALA A 239 13.69 -21.04 3.61
CA ALA A 239 12.71 -20.19 4.28
C ALA A 239 11.40 -20.09 3.50
N GLU A 240 11.45 -19.85 2.18
CA GLU A 240 10.25 -19.77 1.33
C GLU A 240 9.52 -21.12 1.23
N LEU A 241 10.24 -22.24 1.15
CA LEU A 241 9.61 -23.57 1.15
C LEU A 241 8.92 -23.88 2.48
N LEU A 242 9.52 -23.50 3.60
CA LEU A 242 8.90 -23.63 4.92
C LEU A 242 7.65 -22.73 5.03
N CYS A 243 7.73 -21.47 4.60
CA CYS A 243 6.59 -20.57 4.57
C CYS A 243 5.48 -21.08 3.65
N LEU A 244 5.82 -21.57 2.45
CA LEU A 244 4.86 -22.19 1.54
C LEU A 244 4.17 -23.39 2.20
N ALA A 245 4.93 -24.28 2.84
CA ALA A 245 4.36 -25.43 3.55
C ALA A 245 3.38 -24.98 4.65
N LEU A 246 3.74 -23.97 5.44
CA LEU A 246 2.84 -23.40 6.45
C LEU A 246 1.57 -22.82 5.82
N PHE A 247 1.68 -22.04 4.75
CA PHE A 247 0.52 -21.50 4.04
C PHE A 247 -0.37 -22.62 3.47
N VAL A 248 0.20 -23.66 2.87
CA VAL A 248 -0.56 -24.80 2.33
C VAL A 248 -1.27 -25.58 3.44
N LEU A 249 -0.64 -25.74 4.61
CA LEU A 249 -1.21 -26.48 5.74
C LEU A 249 -2.31 -25.72 6.47
N PHE A 250 -2.18 -24.38 6.57
CA PHE A 250 -3.02 -23.57 7.47
C PHE A 250 -3.89 -22.53 6.76
N THR A 251 -3.81 -22.39 5.43
CA THR A 251 -4.60 -21.40 4.68
C THR A 251 -5.27 -22.00 3.45
N PRO A 252 -6.43 -21.47 3.01
CA PRO A 252 -7.08 -21.93 1.79
C PRO A 252 -6.25 -21.65 0.52
N PHE A 253 -6.60 -22.36 -0.56
CA PHE A 253 -5.90 -22.31 -1.86
C PHE A 253 -5.63 -20.90 -2.38
N ASN A 254 -6.64 -20.05 -2.35
CA ASN A 254 -6.56 -18.69 -2.84
C ASN A 254 -5.52 -17.83 -2.12
N ILE A 255 -5.30 -18.03 -0.81
CA ILE A 255 -4.32 -17.27 -0.02
C ILE A 255 -2.90 -17.73 -0.31
N TRP A 256 -2.64 -19.04 -0.27
CA TRP A 256 -1.28 -19.53 -0.52
C TRP A 256 -0.85 -19.33 -1.98
N MET A 257 -1.80 -19.28 -2.93
CA MET A 257 -1.51 -18.87 -4.30
C MET A 257 -1.05 -17.41 -4.41
N ILE A 258 -1.60 -16.49 -3.60
CA ILE A 258 -1.11 -15.11 -3.55
C ILE A 258 0.34 -15.07 -3.05
N PHE A 259 0.67 -15.86 -2.02
CA PHE A 259 2.05 -15.97 -1.55
C PHE A 259 2.99 -16.43 -2.68
N VAL A 260 2.62 -17.48 -3.43
CA VAL A 260 3.40 -17.96 -4.58
C VAL A 260 3.58 -16.87 -5.64
N ILE A 261 2.51 -16.16 -5.99
CA ILE A 261 2.55 -15.07 -7.00
C ILE A 261 3.50 -13.95 -6.56
N ILE A 262 3.43 -13.52 -5.31
CA ILE A 262 4.31 -12.47 -4.77
C ILE A 262 5.76 -12.95 -4.68
N THR A 263 5.98 -14.21 -4.32
CA THR A 263 7.31 -14.83 -4.29
C THR A 263 7.94 -14.81 -5.69
N LEU A 264 7.22 -15.32 -6.69
CA LEU A 264 7.66 -15.35 -8.08
C LEU A 264 7.94 -13.94 -8.61
N THR A 265 7.05 -12.98 -8.32
CA THR A 265 7.23 -11.58 -8.70
C THR A 265 8.52 -11.00 -8.09
N SER A 266 8.76 -11.24 -6.80
CA SER A 266 9.96 -10.75 -6.10
C SER A 266 11.25 -11.35 -6.66
N ILE A 267 11.22 -12.63 -7.01
CA ILE A 267 12.34 -13.34 -7.67
C ILE A 267 12.61 -12.74 -9.06
N LEU A 268 11.57 -12.55 -9.89
CA LEU A 268 11.70 -11.98 -11.23
C LEU A 268 12.28 -10.55 -11.19
N ILE A 269 11.80 -9.73 -10.26
CA ILE A 269 12.33 -8.38 -10.02
C ILE A 269 13.82 -8.44 -9.66
N SER A 270 14.21 -9.38 -8.81
CA SER A 270 15.61 -9.52 -8.37
C SER A 270 16.54 -9.91 -9.52
N TYR A 271 16.09 -10.77 -10.43
CA TYR A 271 16.83 -11.08 -11.66
C TYR A 271 16.98 -9.83 -12.54
N PHE A 272 15.89 -9.08 -12.72
CA PHE A 272 15.87 -7.85 -13.51
C PHE A 272 16.73 -6.72 -12.94
N ALA A 273 16.79 -6.57 -11.61
CA ALA A 273 17.36 -5.41 -10.92
C ALA A 273 18.88 -5.20 -11.10
N GLY A 274 19.63 -6.24 -11.47
CA GLY A 274 21.09 -6.14 -11.60
C GLY A 274 21.84 -6.33 -10.27
N LYS A 275 23.15 -6.62 -10.33
CA LYS A 275 24.03 -6.97 -9.20
C LYS A 275 24.09 -5.94 -8.06
N ASP A 276 23.67 -4.71 -8.31
CA ASP A 276 23.74 -3.62 -7.31
C ASP A 276 22.49 -3.52 -6.42
N PHE A 277 21.48 -4.38 -6.66
CA PHE A 277 20.25 -4.39 -5.89
C PHE A 277 20.33 -5.40 -4.75
N ILE A 278 20.09 -4.91 -3.53
CA ILE A 278 20.24 -5.63 -2.26
C ILE A 278 19.55 -7.01 -2.25
N TRP A 279 18.42 -7.18 -2.93
CA TRP A 279 17.72 -8.47 -2.97
C TRP A 279 18.43 -9.51 -3.83
N ARG A 280 19.17 -9.06 -4.84
CA ARG A 280 19.90 -9.94 -5.73
C ARG A 280 21.09 -10.58 -5.03
N ASP A 281 21.69 -9.90 -4.05
CA ASP A 281 22.82 -10.43 -3.27
C ASP A 281 22.44 -11.71 -2.51
N VAL A 282 21.17 -11.85 -2.13
CA VAL A 282 20.64 -13.07 -1.49
C VAL A 282 20.37 -14.19 -2.50
N LEU A 283 20.10 -13.85 -3.77
CA LEU A 283 19.61 -14.78 -4.80
C LEU A 283 20.68 -15.24 -5.80
N SER A 284 21.87 -14.63 -5.78
CA SER A 284 23.06 -15.03 -6.53
C SER A 284 23.78 -16.20 -5.87
#